data_AF-A0A8S2G4G3-F1
#
_entry.id   AF-A0A8S2G4G3-F1
#
_cell.length_a   1.000
_cell.length_b   1.000
_cell.length_c   1.000
_cell.angle_alpha   90.00
_cell.angle_beta   90.00
_cell.angle_gamma   90.00
#
_symmetry.space_group_name_H-M   'P 1'
#
loop_
_entity.id
_entity.type
_entity.pdbx_description
1 polymer ?
#
loop_
_entity_poly.entity_id
_entity_poly.type
_entity_poly.pdbx_seq_one_letter_code
_entity_poly.pdbx_strand_id
1 'polypeptide(L)'
;WSVLEIRTFDNTTNVDQAYTAGLLEGQATRDMIVLQWANTMADLCNGENAKFCKYLREFLTIQLEWMYDQVNEHPNDEYWHQVSLALIQLNGLIDGYYNVHRGPRMMVDNVLDLLLFQIQTSIDDLGKLLGMPNSEKHDSCSALIKLLPNNEDLYVSHADWSNYKTMLKVLKRYIMPLKRTPTGVPV
;
A
#
# COMPACT_ATOMS: atom_id res chain seq x y z
N TRP A 1 6.48 18.61 5.81
CA TRP A 1 5.72 17.76 4.87
C TRP A 1 6.39 17.84 3.52
N SER A 2 6.73 16.69 2.94
CA SER A 2 6.99 16.63 1.50
C SER A 2 5.67 16.55 0.75
N VAL A 3 5.68 16.90 -0.53
CA VAL A 3 4.48 16.88 -1.39
C VAL A 3 4.80 16.05 -2.62
N LEU A 4 3.89 15.14 -2.97
CA LEU A 4 3.96 14.33 -4.18
C LEU A 4 2.66 14.47 -4.96
N GLU A 5 2.77 14.76 -6.24
CA GLU A 5 1.64 14.72 -7.17
C GLU A 5 1.94 13.75 -8.30
N ILE A 6 1.00 12.86 -8.57
CA ILE A 6 1.06 11.91 -9.68
C ILE A 6 -0.22 12.05 -10.49
N ARG A 7 -0.06 12.17 -11.80
CA ARG A 7 -1.16 12.28 -12.75
C ARG A 7 -1.00 11.25 -13.85
N THR A 8 -2.09 10.54 -14.14
CA THR A 8 -2.22 9.66 -15.31
C THR A 8 -3.30 10.22 -16.24
N PHE A 9 -3.40 9.65 -17.45
CA PHE A 9 -4.26 10.18 -18.51
C PHE A 9 -5.22 9.10 -19.02
N ASP A 10 -6.41 9.53 -19.44
CA ASP A 10 -7.54 8.68 -19.84
C ASP A 10 -7.33 7.96 -21.20
N ASN A 11 -6.31 8.37 -21.95
CA ASN A 11 -5.88 7.74 -23.18
C ASN A 11 -5.01 6.47 -22.98
N THR A 12 -4.80 6.05 -21.73
CA THR A 12 -4.06 4.83 -21.36
C THR A 12 -4.95 3.84 -20.61
N THR A 13 -4.59 2.55 -20.64
CA THR A 13 -5.35 1.51 -19.95
C THR A 13 -5.27 1.70 -18.44
N ASN A 14 -6.27 1.22 -17.68
CA ASN A 14 -6.21 1.27 -16.21
C ASN A 14 -4.93 0.60 -15.65
N VAL A 15 -4.51 -0.50 -16.28
CA VAL A 15 -3.31 -1.27 -15.93
C VAL A 15 -2.05 -0.42 -16.07
N ASP A 16 -1.89 0.25 -17.22
CA ASP A 16 -0.74 1.13 -17.46
C ASP A 16 -0.74 2.32 -16.50
N GLN A 17 -1.91 2.90 -16.24
CA GLN A 17 -2.07 4.01 -15.29
C GLN A 17 -1.63 3.58 -13.89
N ALA A 18 -2.13 2.45 -13.38
CA ALA A 18 -1.79 1.95 -12.06
C ALA A 18 -0.30 1.64 -11.93
N TYR A 19 0.26 0.87 -12.88
CA TYR A 19 1.68 0.50 -12.85
C TYR A 19 2.58 1.73 -12.92
N THR A 20 2.32 2.63 -13.87
CA THR A 20 3.15 3.82 -14.08
C THR A 20 3.05 4.79 -12.91
N ALA A 21 1.87 4.93 -12.28
CA ALA A 21 1.71 5.73 -11.07
C ALA A 21 2.62 5.21 -9.94
N GLY A 22 2.64 3.90 -9.70
CA GLY A 22 3.54 3.28 -8.75
C GLY A 22 5.01 3.49 -9.12
N LEU A 23 5.37 3.24 -10.38
CA LEU A 23 6.74 3.38 -10.90
C LEU A 23 7.29 4.78 -10.65
N LEU A 24 6.52 5.81 -11.00
CA LEU A 24 6.90 7.21 -10.80
C LEU A 24 7.04 7.55 -9.32
N GLU A 25 6.15 7.05 -8.46
CA GLU A 25 6.26 7.25 -7.02
C GLU A 25 7.53 6.62 -6.45
N GLY A 26 7.78 5.36 -6.78
CA GLY A 26 8.92 4.61 -6.26
C GLY A 26 10.23 5.26 -6.64
N GLN A 27 10.32 5.76 -7.88
CA GLN A 27 11.49 6.49 -8.37
C GLN A 27 11.62 7.87 -7.71
N ALA A 28 10.55 8.65 -7.65
CA ALA A 28 10.57 10.02 -7.12
C ALA A 28 10.79 10.08 -5.61
N THR A 29 10.42 9.03 -4.88
CA THR A 29 10.48 8.98 -3.41
C THR A 29 11.49 7.98 -2.88
N ARG A 30 12.37 7.43 -3.73
CA ARG A 30 13.33 6.37 -3.39
C ARG A 30 14.08 6.63 -2.08
N ASP A 31 14.68 7.81 -1.94
CA ASP A 31 15.47 8.15 -0.75
C ASP A 31 14.59 8.23 0.51
N MET A 32 13.33 8.70 0.39
CA MET A 32 12.38 8.72 1.50
C MET A 32 11.94 7.31 1.89
N ILE A 33 11.76 6.41 0.91
CA ILE A 33 11.44 4.99 1.13
C ILE A 33 12.57 4.32 1.92
N VAL A 34 13.84 4.54 1.55
CA VAL A 34 15.00 4.01 2.28
C VAL A 34 15.01 4.48 3.74
N LEU A 35 14.83 5.79 3.95
CA LEU A 35 14.83 6.36 5.30
C LEU A 35 13.65 5.85 6.14
N GLN A 36 12.47 5.76 5.54
CA GLN A 36 11.29 5.24 6.24
C GLN A 36 11.45 3.75 6.56
N TRP A 37 12.03 2.96 5.65
CA TRP A 37 12.32 1.54 5.89
C TRP A 37 13.26 1.36 7.07
N ALA A 38 14.36 2.12 7.10
CA ALA A 38 15.30 2.12 8.22
C ALA A 38 14.64 2.49 9.55
N ASN A 39 13.70 3.45 9.53
CA ASN A 39 12.99 3.87 10.74
C ASN A 39 11.96 2.85 11.24
N THR A 40 11.28 2.11 10.35
CA THR A 40 10.12 1.30 10.74
C THR A 40 10.28 -0.20 10.58
N MET A 41 10.78 -0.67 9.44
CA MET A 41 10.67 -2.09 9.04
C MET A 41 11.98 -2.87 9.11
N ALA A 42 13.14 -2.19 9.10
CA ALA A 42 14.44 -2.84 8.97
C ALA A 42 14.72 -3.92 10.02
N ASP A 43 14.19 -3.75 11.24
CA ASP A 43 14.38 -4.69 12.35
C ASP A 43 13.23 -5.67 12.56
N LEU A 44 12.15 -5.58 11.77
CA LEU A 44 10.93 -6.36 12.01
C LEU A 44 11.19 -7.86 12.06
N CYS A 45 12.02 -8.39 11.16
CA CYS A 45 12.27 -9.82 11.01
C CYS A 45 13.58 -10.30 11.63
N ASN A 46 14.23 -9.48 12.47
CA ASN A 46 15.48 -9.82 13.13
C ASN A 46 15.22 -10.52 14.48
N GLY A 47 16.22 -11.26 14.97
CA GLY A 47 16.22 -11.83 16.31
C GLY A 47 15.02 -12.74 16.62
N GLU A 48 14.31 -12.44 17.70
CA GLU A 48 13.18 -13.24 18.20
C GLU A 48 11.97 -13.27 17.25
N ASN A 49 11.88 -12.32 16.32
CA ASN A 49 10.78 -12.22 15.34
C ASN A 49 10.98 -13.14 14.12
N ALA A 50 12.11 -13.84 13.99
CA ALA A 50 12.39 -14.68 12.83
C ALA A 50 11.30 -15.75 12.58
N LYS A 51 10.76 -16.34 13.66
CA LYS A 51 9.67 -17.33 13.57
C LYS A 51 8.36 -16.69 13.10
N PHE A 52 8.03 -15.50 13.62
CA PHE A 52 6.88 -14.73 13.18
C PHE A 52 6.98 -14.40 11.69
N CYS A 53 8.12 -13.88 11.23
CA CYS A 53 8.29 -13.52 9.82
C CYS A 53 8.26 -14.71 8.86
N LYS A 54 8.64 -15.92 9.31
CA LYS A 54 8.43 -17.13 8.52
C LYS A 54 6.93 -17.37 8.27
N TYR A 55 6.11 -17.35 9.31
CA TYR A 55 4.67 -17.55 9.16
C TYR A 55 3.98 -16.38 8.47
N LEU A 56 4.45 -15.15 8.69
CA LEU A 56 3.96 -13.97 7.98
C LEU A 56 4.19 -14.11 6.47
N ARG A 57 5.38 -14.56 6.06
CA ARG A 57 5.68 -14.83 4.65
C ARG A 57 4.72 -15.87 4.08
N GLU A 58 4.57 -17.01 4.74
CA GLU A 58 3.65 -18.08 4.31
C GLU A 58 2.21 -17.56 4.18
N PHE A 59 1.72 -16.83 5.19
CA PHE A 59 0.38 -16.25 5.19
C PHE A 59 0.18 -15.26 4.04
N LEU A 60 1.11 -14.31 3.85
CA LEU A 60 0.98 -13.29 2.81
C LEU A 60 1.10 -13.88 1.41
N THR A 61 1.96 -14.89 1.21
CA THR A 61 2.05 -15.61 -0.06
C THR A 61 0.71 -16.26 -0.41
N ILE A 62 0.11 -17.00 0.53
CA ILE A 62 -1.20 -17.64 0.32
C ILE A 62 -2.29 -16.60 0.04
N GLN A 63 -2.28 -15.48 0.77
CA GLN A 63 -3.26 -14.40 0.56
C GLN A 63 -3.14 -13.76 -0.83
N LEU A 64 -1.92 -13.51 -1.31
CA LEU A 64 -1.69 -12.94 -2.63
C LEU A 64 -2.04 -13.92 -3.76
N GLU A 65 -1.73 -15.21 -3.59
CA GLU A 65 -2.14 -16.27 -4.51
C GLU A 65 -3.67 -16.36 -4.59
N TRP A 66 -4.36 -16.36 -3.44
CA TRP A 66 -5.83 -16.36 -3.41
C TRP A 66 -6.42 -15.12 -4.10
N MET A 67 -5.88 -13.92 -3.85
CA MET A 67 -6.34 -12.71 -4.55
C MET A 67 -6.11 -12.79 -6.06
N TYR A 68 -4.98 -13.37 -6.49
CA TYR A 68 -4.69 -13.59 -7.91
C TYR A 68 -5.70 -14.55 -8.54
N ASP A 69 -6.01 -15.67 -7.89
CA ASP A 69 -7.02 -16.62 -8.35
C ASP A 69 -8.40 -15.96 -8.45
N GLN A 70 -8.79 -15.17 -7.44
CA GLN A 70 -10.08 -14.48 -7.45
C GLN A 70 -10.21 -13.48 -8.60
N VAL A 71 -9.15 -12.74 -8.94
CA VAL A 71 -9.18 -11.84 -10.11
C VAL A 71 -9.33 -12.61 -11.41
N ASN A 72 -8.64 -13.74 -11.55
CA ASN A 72 -8.71 -14.56 -12.76
C ASN A 72 -10.04 -15.29 -12.93
N GLU A 73 -10.66 -15.72 -11.83
CA GLU A 73 -11.98 -16.34 -11.83
C GLU A 73 -13.11 -15.33 -12.11
N HIS A 74 -12.87 -14.04 -11.84
CA HIS A 74 -13.85 -12.97 -11.96
C HIS A 74 -13.38 -11.82 -12.87
N PRO A 75 -13.02 -12.07 -14.14
CA PRO A 75 -12.35 -11.10 -15.01
C PRO A 75 -13.22 -9.88 -15.40
N ASN A 76 -14.53 -9.95 -15.18
CA ASN A 76 -15.47 -8.86 -15.45
C ASN A 76 -16.04 -8.22 -14.18
N ASP A 77 -15.59 -8.65 -13.00
CA ASP A 77 -16.06 -8.12 -11.72
C ASP A 77 -15.38 -6.78 -11.42
N GLU A 78 -16.18 -5.76 -11.09
CA GLU A 78 -15.67 -4.41 -10.84
C GLU A 78 -14.79 -4.35 -9.58
N TYR A 79 -15.10 -5.14 -8.55
CA TYR A 79 -14.34 -5.16 -7.30
C TYR A 79 -12.96 -5.77 -7.53
N TRP A 80 -12.90 -6.96 -8.14
CA TRP A 80 -11.65 -7.64 -8.42
C TRP A 80 -10.77 -6.89 -9.42
N HIS A 81 -11.39 -6.17 -10.36
CA HIS A 81 -10.68 -5.23 -11.21
C HIS A 81 -10.00 -4.10 -10.40
N GLN A 82 -10.67 -3.50 -9.41
CA GLN A 82 -9.99 -2.48 -8.58
C GLN A 82 -8.89 -3.06 -7.68
N VAL A 83 -9.09 -4.27 -7.14
CA VAL A 83 -8.06 -4.97 -6.35
C VAL A 83 -6.81 -5.23 -7.19
N SER A 84 -6.96 -5.66 -8.45
CA SER A 84 -5.82 -5.89 -9.34
C SER A 84 -5.02 -4.63 -9.58
N LEU A 85 -5.68 -3.48 -9.80
CA LEU A 85 -5.02 -2.19 -9.99
C LEU A 85 -4.19 -1.76 -8.77
N ALA A 86 -4.68 -2.00 -7.54
CA ALA A 86 -3.92 -1.70 -6.33
C ALA A 86 -2.63 -2.54 -6.23
N LEU A 87 -2.70 -3.84 -6.56
CA LEU A 87 -1.53 -4.73 -6.56
C LEU A 87 -0.55 -4.39 -7.70
N ILE A 88 -1.07 -3.99 -8.87
CA ILE A 88 -0.27 -3.52 -10.00
C ILE A 88 0.46 -2.23 -9.66
N GLN A 89 -0.20 -1.28 -8.98
CA GLN A 89 0.43 -0.05 -8.50
C GLN A 89 1.53 -0.34 -7.47
N LEU A 90 1.31 -1.30 -6.55
CA LEU A 90 2.36 -1.73 -5.60
C LEU A 90 3.57 -2.32 -6.33
N ASN A 91 3.37 -3.15 -7.36
CA ASN A 91 4.48 -3.66 -8.17
C ASN A 91 5.20 -2.55 -8.94
N GLY A 92 4.47 -1.55 -9.44
CA GLY A 92 5.06 -0.33 -9.99
C GLY A 92 5.94 0.38 -8.96
N LEU A 93 5.46 0.58 -7.73
CA LEU A 93 6.21 1.20 -6.63
C LEU A 93 7.52 0.46 -6.34
N ILE A 94 7.46 -0.87 -6.26
CA ILE A 94 8.63 -1.75 -6.06
C ILE A 94 9.62 -1.60 -7.21
N ASP A 95 9.13 -1.68 -8.45
CA ASP A 95 9.96 -1.55 -9.65
C ASP A 95 10.66 -0.17 -9.70
N GLY A 96 9.92 0.90 -9.38
CA GLY A 96 10.44 2.27 -9.36
C GLY A 96 11.49 2.47 -8.26
N TYR A 97 11.26 1.89 -7.08
CA TYR A 97 12.21 1.89 -5.98
C TYR A 97 13.53 1.20 -6.35
N TYR A 98 13.45 0.02 -6.97
CA TYR A 98 14.64 -0.73 -7.41
C TYR A 98 15.23 -0.24 -8.74
N ASN A 99 14.61 0.77 -9.38
CA ASN A 99 15.00 1.28 -10.69
C ASN A 99 15.04 0.17 -11.77
N VAL A 100 14.02 -0.69 -11.78
CA VAL A 100 13.79 -1.75 -12.77
C VAL A 100 12.45 -1.54 -13.47
N HIS A 101 12.29 -2.12 -14.65
CA HIS A 101 11.07 -1.96 -15.46
C HIS A 101 10.60 -3.33 -15.93
N ARG A 102 9.84 -4.04 -15.09
CA ARG A 102 9.36 -5.41 -15.41
C ARG A 102 7.98 -5.41 -16.07
N GLY A 103 7.30 -4.28 -16.04
CA GLY A 103 5.94 -4.12 -16.56
C GLY A 103 4.85 -4.48 -15.54
N PRO A 104 3.58 -4.22 -15.90
CA PRO A 104 2.43 -4.46 -15.03
C PRO A 104 2.29 -5.94 -14.66
N ARG A 105 2.13 -6.21 -13.36
CA ARG A 105 1.85 -7.55 -12.82
C ARG A 105 1.17 -7.43 -11.46
N MET A 106 0.40 -8.45 -11.09
CA MET A 106 -0.22 -8.52 -9.76
C MET A 106 0.65 -9.21 -8.72
N MET A 107 1.34 -10.28 -9.12
CA MET A 107 2.14 -11.09 -8.18
C MET A 107 3.30 -10.26 -7.63
N VAL A 108 3.41 -10.23 -6.29
CA VAL A 108 4.49 -9.56 -5.56
C VAL A 108 5.57 -10.57 -5.21
N ASP A 109 6.76 -10.43 -5.81
CA ASP A 109 7.84 -11.42 -5.70
C ASP A 109 8.36 -11.59 -4.26
N ASN A 110 8.54 -10.48 -3.54
CA ASN A 110 8.97 -10.49 -2.15
C ASN A 110 7.91 -9.86 -1.24
N VAL A 111 7.09 -10.71 -0.64
CA VAL A 111 5.96 -10.31 0.23
C VAL A 111 6.39 -9.62 1.53
N LEU A 112 7.67 -9.73 1.92
CA LEU A 112 8.25 -9.02 3.07
C LEU A 112 9.05 -7.77 2.66
N ASP A 113 8.77 -7.21 1.49
CA ASP A 113 9.35 -5.96 1.00
C ASP A 113 8.39 -4.78 1.24
N LEU A 114 8.24 -3.85 0.28
CA LEU A 114 7.38 -2.67 0.37
C LEU A 114 5.89 -2.97 0.64
N LEU A 115 5.43 -4.21 0.48
CA LEU A 115 4.10 -4.63 0.96
C LEU A 115 3.95 -4.39 2.47
N LEU A 116 5.02 -4.54 3.26
CA LEU A 116 5.00 -4.31 4.70
C LEU A 116 4.59 -2.89 5.07
N PHE A 117 4.90 -1.88 4.26
CA PHE A 117 4.41 -0.52 4.48
C PHE A 117 2.89 -0.42 4.33
N GLN A 118 2.29 -1.21 3.44
CA GLN A 118 0.84 -1.18 3.20
C GLN A 118 0.05 -1.91 4.30
N ILE A 119 0.70 -2.88 4.96
CA ILE A 119 0.07 -3.69 6.00
C ILE A 119 0.58 -3.34 7.40
N GLN A 120 1.27 -2.21 7.58
CA GLN A 120 1.93 -1.85 8.84
C GLN A 120 0.99 -1.98 10.05
N THR A 121 -0.23 -1.46 9.95
CA THR A 121 -1.22 -1.54 11.03
C THR A 121 -1.77 -2.94 11.26
N SER A 122 -1.73 -3.79 10.24
CA SER A 122 -2.16 -5.20 10.32
C SER A 122 -1.09 -6.11 10.90
N ILE A 123 0.19 -5.68 10.91
CA ILE A 123 1.30 -6.46 11.48
C ILE A 123 1.07 -6.72 12.97
N ASP A 124 0.52 -5.78 13.73
CA ASP A 124 0.27 -5.97 15.16
C ASP A 124 -0.76 -7.09 15.40
N ASP A 125 -1.86 -7.08 14.65
CA ASP A 125 -2.93 -8.08 14.75
C ASP A 125 -2.47 -9.45 14.22
N LEU A 126 -1.77 -9.47 13.09
CA LEU A 126 -1.11 -10.69 12.58
C LEU A 126 -0.03 -11.18 13.55
N GLY A 127 0.66 -10.28 14.25
CA GLY A 127 1.66 -10.59 15.26
C GLY A 127 1.06 -11.38 16.41
N LYS A 128 -0.12 -10.98 16.89
CA LYS A 128 -0.85 -11.74 17.93
C LYS A 128 -1.26 -13.12 17.44
N LEU A 129 -1.69 -13.23 16.18
CA LEU A 129 -2.15 -14.50 15.60
C LEU A 129 -0.98 -15.47 15.30
N LEU A 130 0.13 -14.94 14.78
CA LEU A 130 1.26 -15.71 14.26
C LEU A 130 2.41 -15.84 15.29
N GLY A 131 2.25 -15.29 16.48
CA GLY A 131 3.15 -15.48 17.61
C GLY A 131 4.38 -14.55 17.62
N MET A 132 4.21 -13.29 17.23
CA MET A 132 5.20 -12.24 17.43
C MET A 132 5.36 -11.93 18.94
N PRO A 133 6.57 -12.01 19.50
CA PRO A 133 6.86 -11.59 20.87
C PRO A 133 6.45 -10.13 21.11
N ASN A 134 5.87 -9.84 22.28
CA ASN A 134 5.52 -8.49 22.72
C ASN A 134 4.69 -7.68 21.70
N SER A 135 3.80 -8.34 20.95
CA SER A 135 2.89 -7.64 20.02
C SER A 135 1.89 -6.78 20.79
N GLU A 136 2.21 -5.49 20.91
CA GLU A 136 1.35 -4.45 21.46
C GLU A 136 0.85 -3.53 20.35
N LYS A 137 -0.42 -3.12 20.45
CA LYS A 137 -1.01 -2.18 19.50
C LYS A 137 -0.64 -0.77 19.91
N HIS A 138 0.11 -0.06 19.07
CA HIS A 138 0.64 1.26 19.41
C HIS A 138 -0.02 2.43 18.67
N ASP A 139 -0.89 2.15 17.70
CA ASP A 139 -1.51 3.19 16.87
C ASP A 139 -2.95 3.51 17.32
N SER A 140 -3.26 4.80 17.36
CA SER A 140 -4.58 5.36 17.67
C SER A 140 -4.83 6.61 16.85
N CYS A 141 -6.03 7.20 16.94
CA CYS A 141 -6.31 8.47 16.31
C CYS A 141 -7.43 9.23 17.02
N SER A 142 -7.49 10.53 16.77
CA SER A 142 -8.60 11.40 17.17
C SER A 142 -9.21 12.05 15.93
N ALA A 143 -10.53 12.16 15.89
CA ALA A 143 -11.24 12.83 14.79
C ALA A 143 -12.30 13.80 15.33
N LEU A 144 -12.57 14.87 14.58
CA LEU A 144 -13.61 15.84 14.89
C LEU A 144 -14.43 16.13 13.63
N ILE A 145 -15.75 16.03 13.77
CA ILE A 145 -16.73 16.46 12.77
C ILE A 145 -17.53 17.59 13.41
N LYS A 146 -17.45 18.79 12.85
CA LYS A 146 -18.05 20.00 13.40
C LYS A 146 -18.90 20.70 12.35
N LEU A 147 -20.22 20.61 12.52
CA LEU A 147 -21.18 21.47 11.83
C LEU A 147 -21.16 22.86 12.47
N LEU A 148 -20.96 23.90 11.66
CA LEU A 148 -20.96 25.28 12.11
C LEU A 148 -22.39 25.80 12.35
N PRO A 149 -22.57 26.86 13.16
CA PRO A 149 -23.88 27.45 13.40
C PRO A 149 -24.61 27.77 12.09
N ASN A 150 -25.93 27.60 12.08
CA ASN A 150 -26.78 27.84 10.90
C ASN A 150 -26.41 26.98 9.66
N ASN A 151 -25.69 25.87 9.83
CA ASN A 151 -25.25 24.98 8.75
C ASN A 151 -24.42 25.68 7.67
N GLU A 152 -23.67 26.72 8.03
CA GLU A 152 -22.86 27.48 7.07
C GLU A 152 -21.70 26.65 6.48
N ASP A 153 -21.17 25.69 7.24
CA ASP A 153 -20.10 24.81 6.81
C ASP A 153 -20.01 23.54 7.68
N LEU A 154 -19.26 22.55 7.19
CA LEU A 154 -18.94 21.30 7.87
C LEU A 154 -17.42 21.10 7.90
N TYR A 155 -16.82 21.23 9.09
CA TYR A 155 -15.40 20.94 9.29
C TYR A 155 -15.19 19.48 9.66
N VAL A 156 -14.18 18.86 9.04
CA VAL A 156 -13.76 17.49 9.32
C VAL A 156 -12.26 17.50 9.54
N SER A 157 -11.80 16.94 10.66
CA SER A 157 -10.38 16.84 10.98
C SER A 157 -10.03 15.47 11.57
N HIS A 158 -8.77 15.09 11.39
CA HIS A 158 -8.19 13.84 11.89
C HIS A 158 -6.77 14.10 12.39
N ALA A 159 -6.41 13.50 13.53
CA ALA A 159 -5.09 13.55 14.14
C ALA A 159 -4.63 12.12 14.41
N ASP A 160 -3.66 11.66 13.62
CA ASP A 160 -3.03 10.35 13.76
C ASP A 160 -2.09 10.32 14.96
N TRP A 161 -2.16 9.26 15.77
CA TRP A 161 -1.27 9.00 16.89
C TRP A 161 -0.48 7.75 16.58
N SER A 162 0.78 7.95 16.19
CA SER A 162 1.69 6.88 15.81
C SER A 162 3.09 7.14 16.40
N ASN A 163 3.95 6.13 16.36
CA ASN A 163 5.32 6.26 16.85
C ASN A 163 6.07 7.38 16.09
N TYR A 164 6.89 8.16 16.80
CA TYR A 164 7.72 9.24 16.23
C TYR A 164 8.61 8.80 15.06
N LYS A 165 9.03 7.53 15.01
CA LYS A 165 9.79 6.98 13.88
C LYS A 165 9.02 6.98 12.54
N THR A 166 7.69 7.19 12.58
CA THR A 166 6.82 7.27 11.39
C THR A 166 6.62 8.71 10.86
N MET A 167 7.35 9.70 11.38
CA MET A 167 7.15 11.12 11.06
C MET A 167 7.79 11.59 9.74
N LEU A 168 8.28 10.69 8.88
CA LEU A 168 8.58 11.04 7.49
C LEU A 168 7.28 11.06 6.69
N LYS A 169 6.69 12.26 6.60
CA LYS A 169 5.35 12.44 6.02
C LYS A 169 5.37 13.05 4.61
N VAL A 170 4.59 12.45 3.72
CA VAL A 170 4.35 12.91 2.35
C VAL A 170 2.85 13.17 2.17
N LEU A 171 2.49 14.40 1.80
CA LEU A 171 1.14 14.73 1.34
C LEU A 171 1.04 14.34 -0.14
N LYS A 172 0.16 13.39 -0.46
CA LYS A 172 0.04 12.83 -1.81
C LYS A 172 -1.24 13.29 -2.51
N ARG A 173 -1.14 13.64 -3.79
CA ARG A 173 -2.26 13.92 -4.69
C ARG A 173 -2.16 13.01 -5.92
N TYR A 174 -3.03 12.01 -6.00
CA TYR A 174 -3.20 11.21 -7.22
C TYR A 174 -4.35 11.75 -8.05
N ILE A 175 -4.10 12.03 -9.32
CA ILE A 175 -5.10 12.42 -10.32
C ILE A 175 -5.09 11.34 -11.38
N MET A 176 -5.91 10.31 -11.17
CA MET A 176 -5.92 9.12 -12.00
C MET A 176 -7.33 8.85 -12.52
N PRO A 177 -7.59 9.02 -13.83
CA PRO A 177 -8.88 8.70 -14.45
C PRO A 177 -9.04 7.17 -14.64
N LEU A 178 -8.98 6.41 -13.55
CA LEU A 178 -9.24 4.97 -13.54
C LEU A 178 -10.73 4.70 -13.81
N LYS A 179 -10.99 3.71 -14.66
CA LYS A 179 -12.35 3.24 -14.96
C LYS A 179 -12.76 2.14 -13.99
N ARG A 180 -14.06 2.12 -13.65
CA ARG A 180 -14.64 1.12 -12.73
C ARG A 180 -14.56 -0.30 -13.26
N THR A 181 -14.78 -0.45 -14.56
CA THR A 181 -14.76 -1.73 -15.25
C THR A 181 -13.43 -1.96 -15.97
N PRO A 182 -13.08 -3.22 -16.25
CA PRO A 182 -11.96 -3.56 -17.11
C PRO A 182 -12.10 -2.91 -18.49
N THR A 183 -11.02 -2.33 -19.01
CA THR A 183 -10.93 -1.91 -20.41
C THR A 183 -9.78 -2.65 -21.07
N GLY A 184 -10.08 -3.78 -21.72
CA GLY A 184 -9.07 -4.64 -22.34
C GLY A 184 -9.07 -6.06 -21.78
N VAL A 185 -8.12 -6.87 -22.25
CA VAL A 185 -7.95 -8.29 -21.87
C VAL A 185 -7.40 -8.37 -20.43
N PRO A 186 -7.85 -9.33 -19.60
CA PRO A 186 -7.27 -9.56 -18.26
C PRO A 186 -5.75 -9.83 -18.33
N VAL A 187 -5.03 -9.37 -17.30
CA VAL A 187 -3.56 -9.44 -17.15
C VAL A 187 -3.16 -10.67 -16.35
#